data_AF-A0AAD6AUH3-F1
#
_entry.id   AF-A0AAD6AUH3-F1
#
_cell.length_a   1.000
_cell.length_b   1.000
_cell.length_c   1.000
_cell.angle_alpha   90.00
_cell.angle_beta   90.00
_cell.angle_gamma   90.00
#
_symmetry.space_group_name_H-M   'P 1'
#
loop_
_entity.id
_entity.type
_entity.pdbx_description
1 polymer ?
#
loop_
_entity_poly.entity_id
_entity_poly.type
_entity_poly.pdbx_seq_one_letter_code
_entity_poly.pdbx_strand_id
1 'polypeptide(L)'
;MSLPVLLLLSLLTVRCGGCDFDREGVKNIKRTIDSNPTGFRTVFPKDYYVVHRYAKRMLCDRDPCCVFPAAVVLLESWHVLLGNLWDEHLNHSLILDLKLTLGKIISSNKNTERFQEETDLSQFSPLSSSPEELLKLTSELLTRWLDVACLPQIKTCTLPTLPPPLERKDYGPSRARLLTTRALSSEEEGKSGKMIDNTQPPSSGASPTLSYAASLWSTLLFRLYWWLLP
;
A
#
# COMPACT_ATOMS: atom_id res chain seq x y z
N MET A 1 -49.67 0.19 21.21
CA MET A 1 -48.97 1.43 20.80
C MET A 1 -49.82 2.13 19.74
N SER A 2 -50.01 3.45 19.82
CA SER A 2 -50.93 4.15 18.92
C SER A 2 -50.27 4.49 17.59
N LEU A 3 -51.06 4.42 16.51
CA LEU A 3 -50.67 4.73 15.12
C LEU A 3 -49.89 6.07 14.92
N PRO A 4 -50.18 7.15 15.67
CA PRO A 4 -49.43 8.41 15.57
C PRO A 4 -47.98 8.30 16.08
N VAL A 5 -47.74 7.45 17.09
CA VAL A 5 -46.41 7.25 17.68
C VAL A 5 -45.49 6.47 16.72
N LEU A 6 -46.06 5.50 16.00
CA LEU A 6 -45.36 4.76 14.94
C LEU A 6 -45.00 5.66 13.73
N LEU A 7 -45.88 6.58 13.34
CA LEU A 7 -45.63 7.56 12.28
C LEU A 7 -44.53 8.56 12.65
N LEU A 8 -44.50 9.05 13.89
CA LEU A 8 -43.43 9.91 14.38
C LEU A 8 -42.08 9.18 14.46
N LEU A 9 -42.06 7.92 14.88
CA LEU A 9 -40.84 7.08 14.86
C LEU A 9 -40.36 6.78 13.43
N SER A 10 -41.29 6.64 12.47
CA SER A 10 -40.98 6.49 11.04
C SER A 10 -40.27 7.72 10.47
N LEU A 11 -40.68 8.93 10.86
CA LEU A 11 -40.08 10.19 10.41
C LEU A 11 -38.72 10.49 11.08
N LEU A 12 -38.45 9.88 12.24
CA LEU A 12 -37.20 9.99 12.99
C LEU A 12 -36.18 8.88 12.67
N THR A 13 -36.46 8.05 11.66
CA THR A 13 -35.41 7.22 11.07
C THR A 13 -34.44 8.12 10.31
N VAL A 14 -33.55 8.76 11.07
CA VAL A 14 -32.33 9.37 10.53
C VAL A 14 -31.69 8.29 9.67
N ARG A 15 -31.55 8.53 8.36
CA ARG A 15 -30.76 7.68 7.49
C ARG A 15 -29.32 7.71 8.01
N CYS A 16 -29.01 6.80 8.93
CA CYS A 16 -27.65 6.44 9.29
C CYS A 16 -27.07 5.70 8.07
N GLY A 17 -26.63 6.48 7.08
CA GLY A 17 -26.12 5.94 5.83
C GLY A 17 -26.17 6.96 4.71
N GLY A 18 -25.15 6.94 3.87
CA GLY A 18 -24.98 7.89 2.78
C GLY A 18 -23.53 8.32 2.66
N CYS A 19 -23.22 9.02 1.57
CA CYS A 19 -21.84 9.39 1.27
C CYS A 19 -21.17 10.20 2.39
N ASP A 20 -21.92 11.07 3.07
CA ASP A 20 -21.38 11.91 4.15
C ASP A 20 -20.90 11.08 5.35
N PHE A 21 -21.59 9.98 5.66
CA PHE A 21 -21.18 9.07 6.73
C PHE A 21 -19.88 8.34 6.36
N ASP A 22 -19.80 7.78 5.15
CA ASP A 22 -18.60 7.09 4.66
C ASP A 22 -17.39 8.04 4.60
N ARG A 23 -17.64 9.29 4.19
CA ARG A 23 -16.65 10.36 4.12
C ARG A 23 -16.13 10.74 5.51
N GLU A 24 -16.96 10.73 6.54
CA GLU A 24 -16.55 11.09 7.90
C GLU A 24 -15.53 10.11 8.48
N GLY A 25 -15.67 8.80 8.19
CA GLY A 25 -14.66 7.80 8.54
C GLY A 25 -13.29 8.13 7.94
N VAL A 26 -13.26 8.50 6.66
CA VAL A 26 -12.02 8.90 5.98
C VAL A 26 -11.45 10.20 6.54
N LYS A 27 -12.29 11.20 6.86
CA LYS A 27 -11.85 12.46 7.49
C LYS A 27 -11.18 12.20 8.84
N ASN A 28 -11.72 11.28 9.64
CA ASN A 28 -11.15 10.96 10.95
C ASN A 28 -9.74 10.37 10.81
N ILE A 29 -9.55 9.40 9.91
CA ILE A 29 -8.23 8.82 9.64
C ILE A 29 -7.26 9.87 9.11
N LYS A 30 -7.70 10.71 8.18
CA LYS A 30 -6.87 11.82 7.69
C LYS A 30 -6.45 12.76 8.83
N ARG A 31 -7.38 13.15 9.70
CA ARG A 31 -7.08 13.99 10.88
C ARG A 31 -6.07 13.34 11.82
N THR A 32 -6.14 12.02 12.00
CA THR A 32 -5.16 11.25 12.79
C THR A 32 -3.76 11.27 12.16
N ILE A 33 -3.67 11.17 10.82
CA ILE A 33 -2.39 11.31 10.12
C ILE A 33 -1.84 12.73 10.29
N ASP A 34 -2.67 13.73 10.05
CA ASP A 34 -2.27 15.14 10.04
C ASP A 34 -1.90 15.67 11.44
N SER A 35 -2.44 15.07 12.51
CA SER A 35 -2.16 15.49 13.90
C SER A 35 -0.80 15.04 14.43
N ASN A 36 -0.19 14.01 13.83
CA ASN A 36 1.10 13.49 14.26
C ASN A 36 2.00 13.10 13.07
N PRO A 37 2.40 14.08 12.23
CA PRO A 37 3.14 13.80 11.00
C PRO A 37 4.49 13.14 11.26
N THR A 38 5.16 13.50 12.36
CA THR A 38 6.49 12.99 12.69
C THR A 38 6.46 11.75 13.58
N GLY A 39 5.44 11.55 14.43
CA GLY A 39 5.42 10.43 15.36
C GLY A 39 5.20 9.07 14.69
N PHE A 40 4.66 9.04 13.48
CA PHE A 40 4.58 7.80 12.72
C PHE A 40 5.97 7.21 12.45
N ARG A 41 6.95 8.05 12.10
CA ARG A 41 8.29 7.59 11.72
C ARG A 41 9.16 7.18 12.89
N THR A 42 8.90 7.69 14.10
CA THR A 42 9.83 7.56 15.24
C THR A 42 9.92 6.13 15.79
N VAL A 43 8.95 5.28 15.44
CA VAL A 43 8.89 3.89 15.89
C VAL A 43 9.54 2.93 14.90
N PHE A 44 10.04 3.43 13.78
CA PHE A 44 10.78 2.66 12.77
C PHE A 44 12.29 2.96 12.86
N PRO A 45 13.16 2.00 12.52
CA PRO A 45 14.58 2.28 12.28
C PRO A 45 14.77 3.36 11.20
N LYS A 46 15.84 4.14 11.30
CA LYS A 46 16.13 5.25 10.36
C LYS A 46 16.35 4.79 8.92
N ASP A 47 16.85 3.57 8.76
CA ASP A 47 17.15 2.88 7.51
C ASP A 47 16.04 1.89 7.12
N TYR A 48 14.87 1.96 7.76
CA TYR A 48 13.74 1.14 7.38
C TYR A 48 13.07 1.72 6.12
N TYR A 49 12.97 0.90 5.09
CA TYR A 49 12.29 1.24 3.84
C TYR A 49 11.24 0.19 3.47
N VAL A 50 10.15 0.68 2.90
CA VAL A 50 9.07 -0.14 2.35
C VAL A 50 9.28 -0.22 0.84
N VAL A 51 9.34 -1.45 0.34
CA VAL A 51 9.26 -1.69 -1.10
C VAL A 51 7.80 -1.68 -1.51
N HIS A 52 7.44 -0.81 -2.45
CA HIS A 52 6.06 -0.64 -2.94
C HIS A 52 6.03 -0.33 -4.43
N ARG A 53 4.85 -0.36 -5.03
CA ARG A 53 4.68 -0.08 -6.48
C ARG A 53 3.91 1.20 -6.78
N TYR A 54 3.49 1.90 -5.73
CA TYR A 54 2.74 3.15 -5.86
C TYR A 54 3.58 4.25 -6.51
N ALA A 55 3.10 4.78 -7.63
CA ALA A 55 3.66 5.97 -8.27
C ALA A 55 2.67 7.13 -8.14
N LYS A 56 3.15 8.33 -7.78
CA LYS A 56 2.30 9.51 -7.59
C LYS A 56 1.38 9.84 -8.78
N ARG A 57 1.83 9.55 -10.01
CA ARG A 57 1.06 9.69 -11.24
C ARG A 57 -0.22 8.84 -11.29
N MET A 58 -0.34 7.78 -10.48
CA MET A 58 -1.50 6.90 -10.42
C MET A 58 -2.74 7.61 -9.86
N LEU A 59 -2.58 8.66 -9.05
CA LEU A 59 -3.72 9.37 -8.46
C LEU A 59 -4.43 10.30 -9.45
N CYS A 60 -3.73 10.70 -10.53
CA CYS A 60 -4.17 11.60 -11.60
C CYS A 60 -4.70 12.97 -11.14
N ASP A 61 -4.50 14.01 -11.94
CA ASP A 61 -4.98 15.35 -11.57
C ASP A 61 -6.48 15.55 -11.87
N ARG A 62 -6.96 14.97 -12.98
CA ARG A 62 -8.29 15.28 -13.55
C ARG A 62 -9.34 14.19 -13.36
N ASP A 63 -8.96 12.93 -13.56
CA ASP A 63 -9.90 11.82 -13.48
C ASP A 63 -10.17 11.44 -12.02
N PRO A 64 -11.42 11.53 -11.52
CA PRO A 64 -11.74 11.13 -10.15
C PRO A 64 -11.62 9.62 -9.91
N CYS A 65 -11.60 8.80 -10.96
CA CYS A 65 -11.61 7.34 -10.87
C CYS A 65 -10.22 6.73 -10.69
N CYS A 66 -9.16 7.53 -10.89
CA CYS A 66 -7.79 7.15 -10.57
C CYS A 66 -7.57 6.85 -9.08
N VAL A 67 -8.48 7.30 -8.20
CA VAL A 67 -8.42 7.01 -6.77
C VAL A 67 -8.50 5.50 -6.48
N PHE A 68 -9.21 4.71 -7.29
CA PHE A 68 -9.40 3.28 -7.01
C PHE A 68 -8.15 2.45 -7.36
N PRO A 69 -7.56 2.53 -8.58
CA PRO A 69 -6.29 1.87 -8.85
C PRO A 69 -5.19 2.29 -7.88
N ALA A 70 -5.12 3.60 -7.57
CA ALA A 70 -4.17 4.14 -6.60
C ALA A 70 -4.36 3.53 -5.19
N ALA A 71 -5.62 3.36 -4.74
CA ALA A 71 -5.94 2.77 -3.45
C ALA A 71 -5.59 1.28 -3.39
N VAL A 72 -5.81 0.53 -4.47
CA VAL A 72 -5.43 -0.88 -4.58
C VAL A 72 -3.92 -1.05 -4.38
N VAL A 73 -3.11 -0.25 -5.08
CA VAL A 73 -1.64 -0.33 -4.97
C VAL A 73 -1.15 0.11 -3.58
N LEU A 74 -1.76 1.12 -2.97
CA LEU A 74 -1.43 1.48 -1.58
C LEU A 74 -1.82 0.39 -0.60
N LEU A 75 -2.98 -0.25 -0.76
CA LEU A 75 -3.42 -1.33 0.11
C LEU A 75 -2.43 -2.50 0.10
N GLU A 76 -1.92 -2.89 -1.07
CA GLU A 76 -0.86 -3.89 -1.20
C GLU A 76 0.40 -3.45 -0.44
N SER A 77 0.81 -2.19 -0.60
CA SER A 77 1.99 -1.62 0.06
C SER A 77 1.87 -1.68 1.59
N TRP A 78 0.69 -1.36 2.13
CA TRP A 78 0.40 -1.48 3.56
C TRP A 78 0.29 -2.94 4.02
N HIS A 79 -0.17 -3.84 3.17
CA HIS A 79 -0.18 -5.27 3.46
C HIS A 79 1.24 -5.80 3.65
N VAL A 80 2.17 -5.43 2.76
CA VAL A 80 3.59 -5.78 2.85
C VAL A 80 4.23 -5.18 4.10
N LEU A 81 3.99 -3.89 4.39
CA LEU A 81 4.51 -3.27 5.61
C LEU A 81 4.02 -4.03 6.85
N LEU A 82 2.70 -4.25 6.97
CA LEU A 82 2.12 -4.89 8.13
C LEU A 82 2.67 -6.30 8.37
N GLY A 83 2.86 -7.09 7.30
CA GLY A 83 3.42 -8.44 7.41
C GLY A 83 4.87 -8.50 7.92
N ASN A 84 5.57 -7.37 7.93
CA ASN A 84 6.93 -7.24 8.47
C ASN A 84 6.96 -6.65 9.88
N LEU A 85 5.80 -6.41 10.51
CA LEU A 85 5.69 -5.85 11.85
C LEU A 85 5.08 -6.86 12.82
N TRP A 86 5.47 -6.75 14.08
CA TRP A 86 4.81 -7.43 15.18
C TRP A 86 3.47 -6.76 15.50
N ASP A 87 2.53 -7.53 16.03
CA ASP A 87 1.21 -7.03 16.43
C ASP A 87 1.31 -5.97 17.55
N GLU A 88 2.37 -6.01 18.36
CA GLU A 88 2.69 -5.06 19.43
C GLU A 88 3.30 -3.75 18.92
N HIS A 89 3.59 -3.64 17.62
CA HIS A 89 4.16 -2.43 17.06
C HIS A 89 3.23 -1.23 17.32
N LEU A 90 3.78 -0.10 17.80
CA LEU A 90 2.99 1.05 18.25
C LEU A 90 2.01 1.60 17.19
N ASN A 91 2.38 1.49 15.90
CA ASN A 91 1.53 1.92 14.80
C ASN A 91 0.70 0.80 14.17
N HIS A 92 0.70 -0.42 14.73
CA HIS A 92 -0.01 -1.57 14.17
C HIS A 92 -1.51 -1.28 13.97
N SER A 93 -2.17 -0.75 15.00
CA SER A 93 -3.60 -0.36 14.93
C SER A 93 -3.86 0.69 13.85
N LEU A 94 -3.02 1.71 13.75
CA LEU A 94 -3.17 2.74 12.72
C LEU A 94 -3.02 2.14 11.31
N ILE A 95 -2.06 1.23 11.10
CA ILE A 95 -1.87 0.56 9.81
C ILE A 95 -3.09 -0.29 9.46
N LEU A 96 -3.68 -1.00 10.43
CA LEU A 96 -4.93 -1.72 10.22
C LEU A 96 -6.07 -0.78 9.81
N ASP A 97 -6.22 0.35 10.50
CA ASP A 97 -7.24 1.35 10.17
C ASP A 97 -7.05 1.94 8.77
N LEU A 98 -5.80 2.18 8.36
CA LEU A 98 -5.47 2.62 6.99
C LEU A 98 -5.87 1.57 5.96
N LYS A 99 -5.55 0.29 6.19
CA LYS A 99 -5.94 -0.81 5.30
C LYS A 99 -7.46 -0.93 5.19
N LEU A 100 -8.17 -0.88 6.32
CA LEU A 100 -9.64 -0.93 6.35
C LEU A 100 -10.25 0.25 5.59
N THR A 101 -9.67 1.45 5.76
CA THR A 101 -10.13 2.66 5.07
C THR A 101 -9.93 2.57 3.56
N LEU A 102 -8.74 2.12 3.12
CA LEU A 102 -8.46 1.88 1.70
C LEU A 102 -9.39 0.80 1.13
N GLY A 103 -9.62 -0.29 1.87
CA GLY A 103 -10.57 -1.34 1.49
C GLY A 103 -11.99 -0.79 1.26
N LYS A 104 -12.48 0.10 2.13
CA LYS A 104 -13.78 0.76 1.95
C LYS A 104 -13.83 1.67 0.71
N ILE A 105 -12.75 2.41 0.44
CA ILE A 105 -12.64 3.22 -0.78
C ILE A 105 -12.71 2.31 -2.01
N ILE A 106 -11.91 1.23 -2.03
CA ILE A 106 -11.87 0.23 -3.11
C ILE A 106 -13.26 -0.36 -3.37
N SER A 107 -13.97 -0.76 -2.31
CA SER A 107 -15.32 -1.35 -2.43
C SER A 107 -16.40 -0.35 -2.84
N SER A 108 -16.10 0.95 -2.86
CA SER A 108 -17.09 1.98 -3.22
C SER A 108 -17.36 2.06 -4.72
N ASN A 109 -16.54 1.41 -5.56
CA ASN A 109 -16.75 1.29 -7.00
C ASN A 109 -16.87 -0.18 -7.42
N LYS A 110 -17.92 -0.48 -8.19
CA LYS A 110 -18.25 -1.85 -8.62
C LYS A 110 -17.24 -2.48 -9.58
N ASN A 111 -16.43 -1.67 -10.26
CA ASN A 111 -15.48 -2.11 -11.28
C ASN A 111 -14.09 -2.43 -10.67
N THR A 112 -13.88 -2.16 -9.38
CA THR A 112 -12.57 -2.37 -8.73
C THR A 112 -12.24 -3.85 -8.52
N GLU A 113 -13.25 -4.72 -8.40
CA GLU A 113 -13.05 -6.18 -8.32
C GLU A 113 -12.41 -6.71 -9.61
N ARG A 114 -13.06 -6.45 -10.76
CA ARG A 114 -12.51 -6.80 -12.08
C ARG A 114 -11.10 -6.25 -12.28
N PHE A 115 -10.85 -5.00 -11.88
CA PHE A 115 -9.52 -4.40 -12.00
C PHE A 115 -8.46 -5.19 -11.22
N GLN A 116 -8.77 -5.67 -10.02
CA GLN A 116 -7.84 -6.48 -9.21
C GLN A 116 -7.61 -7.88 -9.82
N GLU A 117 -8.61 -8.46 -10.47
CA GLU A 117 -8.48 -9.74 -11.17
C GLU A 117 -7.63 -9.63 -12.44
N GLU A 118 -7.81 -8.55 -13.21
CA GLU A 118 -7.16 -8.36 -14.51
C GLU A 118 -5.77 -7.72 -14.41
N THR A 119 -5.47 -7.00 -13.32
CA THR A 119 -4.23 -6.24 -13.18
C THR A 119 -3.22 -6.98 -12.31
N ASP A 120 -2.17 -7.48 -12.93
CA ASP A 120 -0.99 -7.97 -12.22
C ASP A 120 -0.11 -6.79 -11.75
N LEU A 121 -0.18 -6.49 -10.46
CA LEU A 121 0.61 -5.41 -9.86
C LEU A 121 2.12 -5.66 -9.96
N SER A 122 2.57 -6.91 -10.13
CA SER A 122 3.99 -7.24 -10.19
C SER A 122 4.71 -6.60 -11.39
N GLN A 123 3.96 -6.22 -12.42
CA GLN A 123 4.45 -5.58 -13.63
C GLN A 123 4.90 -4.12 -13.40
N PHE A 124 4.43 -3.45 -12.35
CA PHE A 124 4.85 -2.08 -12.03
C PHE A 124 6.24 -2.08 -11.39
N SER A 125 7.08 -1.11 -11.76
CA SER A 125 8.43 -1.01 -11.18
C SER A 125 8.38 -0.85 -9.66
N PRO A 126 9.21 -1.61 -8.91
CA PRO A 126 9.33 -1.41 -7.48
C PRO A 126 9.99 -0.06 -7.19
N LEU A 127 9.47 0.61 -6.17
CA LEU A 127 9.97 1.82 -5.57
C LEU A 127 10.25 1.54 -4.09
N SER A 128 11.11 2.35 -3.50
CA SER A 128 11.47 2.25 -2.09
C SER A 128 11.26 3.61 -1.44
N SER A 129 10.52 3.64 -0.33
CA SER A 129 10.29 4.87 0.43
C SER A 129 10.25 4.58 1.93
N SER A 130 10.39 5.62 2.74
CA SER A 130 10.24 5.48 4.19
C SER A 130 8.75 5.25 4.54
N PRO A 131 8.45 4.66 5.73
CA PRO A 131 7.08 4.54 6.21
C PRO A 131 6.35 5.90 6.29
N GLU A 132 7.08 6.98 6.61
CA GLU A 132 6.57 8.36 6.62
C GLU A 132 6.10 8.81 5.23
N GLU A 133 6.89 8.52 4.20
CA GLU A 133 6.51 8.87 2.82
C GLU A 133 5.30 8.02 2.35
N LEU A 134 5.24 6.74 2.70
CA LEU A 134 4.06 5.90 2.41
C LEU A 134 2.79 6.45 3.08
N LEU A 135 2.91 6.91 4.32
CA LEU A 135 1.81 7.57 5.03
C LEU A 135 1.36 8.86 4.34
N LYS A 136 2.32 9.67 3.89
CA LYS A 136 2.05 10.90 3.16
C LYS A 136 1.34 10.63 1.82
N LEU A 137 1.81 9.66 1.03
CA LEU A 137 1.15 9.24 -0.22
C LEU A 137 -0.30 8.79 0.06
N THR A 138 -0.51 8.10 1.18
CA THR A 138 -1.85 7.71 1.62
C THR A 138 -2.70 8.93 1.99
N SER A 139 -2.17 9.90 2.73
CA SER A 139 -2.88 11.15 3.05
C SER A 139 -3.25 11.96 1.79
N GLU A 140 -2.38 11.99 0.77
CA GLU A 140 -2.68 12.60 -0.54
C GLU A 140 -3.88 11.88 -1.20
N LEU A 141 -3.91 10.56 -1.21
CA LEU A 141 -5.04 9.79 -1.71
C LEU A 141 -6.33 10.06 -0.92
N LEU A 142 -6.26 10.07 0.41
CA LEU A 142 -7.44 10.34 1.25
C LEU A 142 -7.97 11.75 0.99
N THR A 143 -7.10 12.73 0.81
CA THR A 143 -7.49 14.09 0.42
C THR A 143 -8.26 14.08 -0.89
N ARG A 144 -7.71 13.42 -1.92
CA ARG A 144 -8.38 13.28 -3.21
C ARG A 144 -9.73 12.56 -3.10
N TRP A 145 -9.81 11.50 -2.31
CA TRP A 145 -11.08 10.80 -2.05
C TRP A 145 -12.11 11.73 -1.42
N LEU A 146 -11.74 12.53 -0.43
CA LEU A 146 -12.65 13.45 0.25
C LEU A 146 -13.22 14.54 -0.68
N ASP A 147 -12.56 14.83 -1.79
CA ASP A 147 -13.04 15.75 -2.84
C ASP A 147 -14.02 15.08 -3.80
N VAL A 148 -13.84 13.78 -4.09
CA VAL A 148 -14.57 13.09 -5.17
C VAL A 148 -15.63 12.11 -4.67
N ALA A 149 -15.57 11.63 -3.42
CA ALA A 149 -16.34 10.51 -2.89
C ALA A 149 -17.85 10.57 -3.16
N CYS A 150 -18.43 11.78 -3.14
CA CYS A 150 -19.87 11.98 -3.29
C CYS A 150 -20.32 12.32 -4.71
N LEU A 151 -19.41 12.26 -5.69
CA LEU A 151 -19.79 12.45 -7.09
C LEU A 151 -20.63 11.26 -7.57
N PRO A 152 -21.72 11.48 -8.33
CA PRO A 152 -22.63 10.41 -8.75
C PRO A 152 -21.94 9.27 -9.54
N GLN A 153 -20.93 9.63 -10.33
CA GLN A 153 -20.19 8.72 -11.21
C GLN A 153 -19.18 7.81 -10.48
N ILE A 154 -18.82 8.11 -9.23
CA ILE A 154 -17.76 7.38 -8.50
C ILE A 154 -18.07 5.91 -8.31
N LYS A 155 -19.35 5.55 -8.17
CA LYS A 155 -19.77 4.16 -7.97
C LYS A 155 -19.59 3.28 -9.21
N THR A 156 -19.58 3.88 -10.39
CA THR A 156 -19.70 3.14 -11.66
C THR A 156 -18.66 3.52 -12.70
N CYS A 157 -17.81 4.50 -12.44
CA CYS A 157 -16.84 4.93 -13.43
C CYS A 157 -15.82 3.85 -13.72
N THR A 158 -15.35 3.85 -14.97
CA THR A 158 -14.33 2.91 -15.45
C THR A 158 -12.99 3.26 -14.82
N LEU A 159 -12.29 2.25 -14.31
CA LEU A 159 -10.96 2.44 -13.76
C LEU A 159 -9.98 2.62 -14.94
N PRO A 160 -9.19 3.69 -14.97
CA PRO A 160 -8.19 3.85 -16.01
C PRO A 160 -7.13 2.75 -15.88
N THR A 161 -6.63 2.29 -17.02
CA THR A 161 -5.45 1.43 -17.04
C THR A 161 -4.31 2.17 -16.37
N LEU A 162 -3.69 1.55 -15.36
CA LEU A 162 -2.57 2.16 -14.66
C LEU A 162 -1.45 2.51 -15.67
N PRO A 163 -0.81 3.68 -15.52
CA PRO A 163 0.22 4.10 -16.45
C PRO A 163 1.34 3.06 -16.48
N PRO A 164 1.90 2.76 -17.67
CA PRO A 164 2.93 1.74 -17.79
C PRO A 164 4.14 2.07 -16.88
N PRO A 165 4.94 1.05 -16.53
CA PRO A 165 6.20 1.24 -15.84
C PRO A 165 7.05 2.23 -16.64
N LEU A 166 7.60 3.26 -15.98
CA LEU A 166 8.61 4.07 -16.64
C LEU A 166 9.84 3.17 -16.74
N GLU A 167 10.23 2.80 -17.95
CA GLU A 167 11.58 2.30 -18.19
C GLU A 167 12.54 3.30 -17.57
N ARG A 168 13.27 2.86 -16.55
CA ARG A 168 14.40 3.61 -16.04
C ARG A 168 15.38 3.66 -17.20
N LYS A 169 15.39 4.76 -17.96
CA LYS A 169 16.52 5.08 -18.82
C LYS A 169 17.68 5.28 -17.86
N ASP A 170 18.42 4.20 -17.64
CA ASP A 170 19.75 4.27 -17.09
C ASP A 170 20.56 5.09 -18.09
N TYR A 171 20.56 6.41 -17.88
CA TYR A 171 21.62 7.25 -18.40
C TYR A 171 22.88 6.72 -17.74
N GLY A 172 23.51 5.72 -18.37
CA GLY A 172 24.80 5.20 -17.97
C GLY A 172 25.74 6.37 -17.75
N PRO A 173 26.68 6.27 -16.79
CA PRO A 173 27.47 7.39 -16.34
C PRO A 173 28.03 8.10 -17.57
N SER A 174 27.53 9.31 -17.83
CA SER A 174 28.05 10.15 -18.88
C SER A 174 29.52 10.27 -18.57
N ARG A 175 30.36 9.63 -19.39
CA ARG A 175 31.81 9.83 -19.38
C ARG A 175 32.02 11.30 -19.72
N ALA A 176 31.94 12.16 -18.71
CA ALA A 176 32.53 13.46 -18.74
C ALA A 176 34.00 13.18 -19.03
N ARG A 177 34.38 13.39 -20.30
CA ARG A 177 35.73 13.27 -20.78
C ARG A 177 36.51 14.34 -20.04
N LEU A 178 37.10 13.96 -18.91
CA LEU A 178 38.03 14.82 -18.18
C LEU A 178 39.11 15.24 -19.17
N LEU A 179 39.10 16.51 -19.55
CA LEU A 179 40.19 17.14 -20.26
C LEU A 179 41.33 17.27 -19.25
N THR A 180 42.10 16.20 -19.08
CA THR A 180 43.36 16.27 -18.35
C THR A 180 44.35 17.04 -19.21
N THR A 181 44.65 18.26 -18.78
CA THR A 181 45.77 19.03 -19.30
C THR A 181 47.06 18.27 -18.97
N ARG A 182 47.78 17.87 -20.03
CA ARG A 182 49.14 17.34 -19.95
C ARG A 182 50.04 18.37 -19.29
N ALA A 183 50.66 18.01 -18.17
CA ALA A 183 51.93 18.60 -17.72
C ALA A 183 52.98 17.48 -17.71
N LEU A 184 54.08 17.73 -18.40
CA LEU A 184 55.20 16.82 -18.62
C LEU A 184 56.20 16.86 -17.46
N SER A 185 56.98 15.76 -17.36
CA SER A 185 58.22 15.52 -16.58
C SER A 185 58.04 15.28 -15.08
N SER A 186 58.73 14.35 -14.41
CA SER A 186 59.81 13.40 -14.77
C SER A 186 59.85 12.25 -13.75
N GLU A 187 60.38 11.11 -14.20
CA GLU A 187 60.98 9.94 -13.52
C GLU A 187 60.97 9.84 -11.98
N GLU A 188 60.46 8.70 -11.47
CA GLU A 188 61.23 7.64 -10.77
C GLU A 188 60.25 6.53 -10.31
N GLU A 189 60.29 5.36 -10.95
CA GLU A 189 60.76 4.10 -10.37
C GLU A 189 60.14 3.69 -9.02
N GLY A 190 59.37 2.59 -9.03
CA GLY A 190 58.98 1.94 -7.77
C GLY A 190 57.93 0.84 -7.89
N LYS A 191 58.36 -0.37 -8.26
CA LYS A 191 57.89 -1.71 -7.83
C LYS A 191 56.36 -1.92 -7.64
N SER A 192 55.75 -2.80 -8.45
CA SER A 192 55.63 -4.25 -8.16
C SER A 192 55.02 -4.50 -6.77
N GLY A 193 53.79 -4.98 -6.60
CA GLY A 193 53.04 -5.97 -7.35
C GLY A 193 52.46 -6.96 -6.33
N LYS A 194 51.17 -7.29 -6.40
CA LYS A 194 50.62 -8.64 -6.09
C LYS A 194 49.10 -8.65 -6.19
N MET A 195 48.66 -9.32 -7.25
CA MET A 195 47.38 -10.00 -7.37
C MET A 195 47.51 -11.33 -6.63
N ILE A 196 46.56 -11.68 -5.75
CA ILE A 196 46.26 -13.07 -5.39
C ILE A 196 44.75 -13.21 -5.33
N ASP A 197 44.25 -13.76 -6.43
CA ASP A 197 43.04 -14.57 -6.57
C ASP A 197 43.16 -15.83 -5.70
N ASN A 198 42.03 -16.35 -5.18
CA ASN A 198 41.67 -17.77 -5.28
C ASN A 198 40.53 -18.19 -4.32
N THR A 199 39.40 -18.55 -4.94
CA THR A 199 38.81 -19.90 -4.87
C THR A 199 37.92 -20.28 -3.68
N GLN A 200 36.60 -20.23 -3.91
CA GLN A 200 35.59 -21.19 -3.44
C GLN A 200 35.90 -22.59 -4.02
N PRO A 201 35.54 -23.75 -3.40
CA PRO A 201 34.28 -24.43 -3.77
C PRO A 201 33.74 -25.37 -2.63
N PRO A 202 32.94 -26.45 -2.88
CA PRO A 202 31.51 -26.53 -2.51
C PRO A 202 31.16 -27.79 -1.66
N SER A 203 29.89 -27.97 -1.29
CA SER A 203 29.22 -29.28 -1.05
C SER A 203 27.93 -29.08 -0.25
N SER A 204 26.75 -29.18 -0.87
CA SER A 204 25.87 -30.37 -0.92
C SER A 204 25.31 -30.85 0.42
N GLY A 205 23.97 -30.85 0.50
CA GLY A 205 23.18 -31.49 1.55
C GLY A 205 21.70 -31.40 1.18
N ALA A 206 21.22 -32.42 0.48
CA ALA A 206 19.85 -32.56 0.00
C ALA A 206 18.84 -32.77 1.14
N SER A 207 17.58 -32.40 0.85
CA SER A 207 16.38 -32.63 1.65
C SER A 207 16.11 -34.11 1.94
N PRO A 208 15.20 -34.38 2.90
CA PRO A 208 13.96 -35.02 2.45
C PRO A 208 12.70 -34.37 3.04
N THR A 209 11.67 -34.42 2.19
CA THR A 209 10.25 -34.18 2.41
C THR A 209 9.62 -35.15 3.42
N LEU A 210 8.65 -34.70 4.24
CA LEU A 210 7.48 -35.51 4.59
C LEU A 210 6.26 -34.67 5.04
N SER A 211 5.22 -34.74 4.20
CA SER A 211 3.78 -34.91 4.45
C SER A 211 3.00 -34.15 5.55
N TYR A 212 2.02 -33.36 5.05
CA TYR A 212 0.60 -33.25 5.43
C TYR A 212 0.13 -33.65 6.85
N ALA A 213 -0.52 -32.70 7.52
CA ALA A 213 -1.69 -32.95 8.35
C ALA A 213 -2.73 -31.83 8.12
N ALA A 214 -3.91 -32.26 7.70
CA ALA A 214 -5.06 -31.42 7.39
C ALA A 214 -5.89 -31.14 8.66
N SER A 215 -6.60 -30.00 8.60
CA SER A 215 -7.98 -29.81 9.07
C SER A 215 -8.35 -30.26 10.50
N LEU A 216 -8.38 -29.31 11.44
CA LEU A 216 -9.29 -29.34 12.60
C LEU A 216 -9.80 -27.93 12.91
N TRP A 217 -10.70 -27.42 12.08
CA TRP A 217 -11.72 -26.46 12.49
C TRP A 217 -13.07 -27.17 12.33
N SER A 218 -13.84 -27.36 13.41
CA SER A 218 -15.32 -27.41 13.41
C SER A 218 -15.88 -28.19 14.60
N THR A 219 -15.87 -27.58 15.79
CA THR A 219 -16.78 -27.99 16.88
C THR A 219 -17.45 -26.84 17.62
N LEU A 220 -17.15 -25.57 17.28
CA LEU A 220 -17.75 -24.39 17.92
C LEU A 220 -18.94 -23.79 17.14
N LEU A 221 -19.17 -24.17 15.88
CA LEU A 221 -20.27 -23.64 15.06
C LEU A 221 -21.56 -24.46 15.12
N PHE A 222 -21.54 -25.70 15.64
CA PHE A 222 -22.73 -26.54 15.76
C PHE A 222 -23.56 -26.30 17.05
N ARG A 223 -23.06 -25.51 18.01
CA ARG A 223 -23.80 -25.21 19.26
C ARG A 223 -24.63 -23.92 19.23
N LEU A 224 -24.45 -23.06 18.24
CA LEU A 224 -25.22 -21.81 18.11
C LEU A 224 -26.45 -21.94 17.20
N TYR A 225 -26.58 -23.05 16.47
CA TYR A 225 -27.71 -23.28 15.55
C TYR A 225 -28.92 -24.00 16.18
N TRP A 226 -28.82 -24.46 17.43
CA TRP A 226 -29.92 -25.14 18.13
C TRP A 226 -30.83 -24.19 18.92
N TRP A 227 -30.50 -22.90 19.00
CA TRP A 227 -31.25 -21.92 19.82
C TRP A 227 -32.09 -20.93 18.99
N LEU A 228 -32.19 -21.13 17.67
CA LEU A 228 -32.81 -20.16 16.74
C LEU A 228 -33.84 -20.73 15.75
N LEU A 229 -34.45 -21.87 16.04
CA LEU A 229 -35.66 -22.32 15.32
C LEU A 229 -36.75 -22.67 16.35
N PRO A 230 -38.02 -22.30 16.06
CA PRO A 230 -39.10 -22.12 17.04
C PRO A 230 -39.58 -23.41 17.71
#